data_AF-A0A8C3S492-F1
#
_entry.id   AF-A0A8C3S492-F1
#
_cell.length_a   1.000
_cell.length_b   1.000
_cell.length_c   1.000
_cell.angle_alpha   90.00
_cell.angle_beta   90.00
_cell.angle_gamma   90.00
#
_symmetry.space_group_name_H-M   'P 1'
#
loop_
_entity.id
_entity.type
_entity.pdbx_description
1 polymer ?
#
loop_
_entity_poly.entity_id
_entity_poly.type
_entity_poly.pdbx_seq_one_letter_code
_entity_poly.pdbx_strand_id
1 'polypeptide(L)'
;MIWCILVLSFLLPHSYAHMDFFTSIGHMTDLINTEKDLVTSLKDYIKAEESKLEQIKKWAEKLDQLTDTATKDPEGFLGHPVNAFKLMKRLNTEWGELENLVLKDMSDGFISNMTIQRQYFPNDEDQAGAAKALLRLQDTYNLDTDTLSRGNLPGVKHKSFLTAEDCFELGKIAYTEADYYHTELWMEQALKQLDDGEMSTVDTVSILDYLSYAVYQQGDLDKAMMLTKRLLELDPEHQRANGNLKYFEYIMSKEKEANKSTTKTDSQTDKETKTKKKEPSKDYLPERQKYEMLCRGEGLKMTPRRQKKLFCRYYDGNQNPKYILGPVKQEDEWDKPRIVRFLEIISDEEIETVKELAKPRLSRATVHDPQTGKLTTAHYRVSKSAWLSGYESPVVSRINLRIQDLTGLDVSTAEELQVANYGVGGQYEPHFDFGRKDEPDAFKELGTGNRIATWLFYMSDVSAGGATVFPEVGASVWPKKGTAVFWYNLFPSGEGDYSTRHAACPVLVGNKWVSNKWIHERGQEFRRPCTLSELE
;
A
#
# COMPACT_ATOMS: atom_id res chain seq x y z
N MET A 1 5.93 -51.73 -37.58
CA MET A 1 5.56 -50.30 -37.72
C MET A 1 5.53 -49.73 -36.31
N ILE A 2 6.64 -49.13 -35.89
CA ILE A 2 6.86 -48.63 -34.52
C ILE A 2 6.39 -47.18 -34.52
N TRP A 3 5.39 -46.84 -33.70
CA TRP A 3 4.96 -45.45 -33.51
C TRP A 3 5.61 -44.91 -32.24
N CYS A 4 6.61 -44.05 -32.43
CA CYS A 4 7.24 -43.25 -31.38
C CYS A 4 6.26 -42.19 -30.88
N ILE A 5 5.96 -42.22 -29.59
CA ILE A 5 5.30 -41.12 -28.88
C ILE A 5 6.39 -40.10 -28.54
N LEU A 6 6.42 -39.00 -29.29
CA LEU A 6 7.20 -37.80 -28.95
C LEU A 6 6.50 -37.08 -27.81
N VAL A 7 7.01 -37.23 -26.59
CA VAL A 7 6.67 -36.37 -25.45
C VAL A 7 7.43 -35.06 -25.62
N LEU A 8 6.77 -34.06 -26.19
CA LEU A 8 7.22 -32.67 -26.17
C LEU A 8 6.95 -32.10 -24.77
N SER A 9 7.90 -32.28 -23.87
CA SER A 9 7.96 -31.54 -22.61
C SER A 9 8.26 -30.08 -22.92
N PHE A 10 7.21 -29.25 -22.98
CA PHE A 10 7.32 -27.80 -22.91
C PHE A 10 7.90 -27.43 -21.54
N LEU A 11 9.22 -27.24 -21.48
CA LEU A 11 9.85 -26.46 -20.42
C LEU A 11 9.44 -25.00 -20.62
N LEU A 12 8.30 -24.63 -20.05
CA LEU A 12 7.99 -23.22 -19.82
C LEU A 12 9.04 -22.70 -18.83
N PRO A 13 9.82 -21.66 -19.18
CA PRO A 13 10.62 -20.97 -18.19
C PRO A 13 9.64 -20.43 -17.15
N HIS A 14 9.78 -20.89 -15.89
CA HIS A 14 9.17 -20.23 -14.76
C HIS A 14 9.83 -18.85 -14.66
N SER A 15 9.32 -17.89 -15.42
CA SER A 15 9.49 -16.48 -15.10
C SER A 15 8.84 -16.31 -13.74
N TYR A 16 9.66 -16.20 -12.69
CA TYR A 16 9.19 -15.76 -11.39
C TYR A 16 8.62 -14.36 -11.60
N ALA A 17 7.30 -14.29 -11.74
CA ALA A 17 6.59 -13.03 -11.77
C ALA A 17 6.81 -12.36 -10.41
N HIS A 18 7.45 -11.19 -10.41
CA HIS A 18 7.66 -10.38 -9.22
C HIS A 18 6.29 -10.08 -8.59
N MET A 19 6.13 -10.45 -7.32
CA MET A 19 4.85 -10.36 -6.60
C MET A 19 4.89 -9.13 -5.70
N ASP A 20 4.22 -8.04 -6.09
CA ASP A 20 4.11 -6.88 -5.20
C ASP A 20 3.32 -7.23 -3.93
N PHE A 21 4.00 -7.36 -2.79
CA PHE A 21 3.42 -7.93 -1.57
C PHE A 21 2.44 -6.96 -0.89
N PHE A 22 2.78 -5.67 -0.86
CA PHE A 22 2.00 -4.63 -0.18
C PHE A 22 0.59 -4.43 -0.76
N THR A 23 0.35 -4.86 -2.01
CA THR A 23 -0.92 -4.63 -2.70
C THR A 23 -2.02 -5.65 -2.36
N SER A 24 -1.70 -6.75 -1.65
CA SER A 24 -2.68 -7.77 -1.23
C SER A 24 -2.40 -8.31 0.17
N ILE A 25 -3.42 -8.30 1.02
CA ILE A 25 -3.36 -8.86 2.38
C ILE A 25 -3.20 -10.38 2.39
N GLY A 26 -3.63 -11.08 1.32
CA GLY A 26 -3.43 -12.52 1.21
C GLY A 26 -1.95 -12.89 1.30
N HIS A 27 -1.11 -12.26 0.47
CA HIS A 27 0.33 -12.51 0.47
C HIS A 27 1.02 -11.98 1.73
N MET A 28 0.55 -10.87 2.30
CA MET A 28 1.09 -10.39 3.58
C MET A 28 0.79 -11.35 4.75
N THR A 29 -0.33 -12.08 4.71
CA THR A 29 -0.63 -13.10 5.73
C THR A 29 0.36 -14.25 5.68
N ASP A 30 0.76 -14.66 4.47
CA ASP A 30 1.79 -15.70 4.30
C ASP A 30 3.15 -15.24 4.83
N LEU A 31 3.53 -13.98 4.60
CA LEU A 31 4.76 -13.39 5.14
C LEU A 31 4.80 -13.39 6.68
N ILE A 32 3.68 -13.11 7.35
CA ILE A 32 3.58 -13.16 8.82
C ILE A 32 3.83 -14.58 9.34
N ASN A 33 3.30 -15.59 8.65
CA ASN A 33 3.54 -16.98 9.03
C ASN A 33 5.00 -17.37 8.80
N THR A 34 5.60 -16.96 7.68
CA THR A 34 7.03 -17.17 7.41
C THR A 34 7.92 -16.51 8.46
N GLU A 35 7.62 -15.27 8.87
CA GLU A 35 8.35 -14.58 9.93
C GLU A 35 8.27 -15.35 11.26
N LYS A 36 7.08 -15.84 11.62
CA LYS A 36 6.88 -16.65 12.83
C LYS A 36 7.72 -17.94 12.82
N ASP A 37 7.82 -18.60 11.66
CA ASP A 37 8.63 -19.80 11.51
C ASP A 37 10.14 -19.48 11.61
N LEU A 38 10.58 -18.36 11.05
CA LEU A 38 11.96 -17.87 11.19
C LEU A 38 12.31 -17.49 12.63
N VAL A 39 11.38 -16.87 13.37
CA VAL A 39 11.56 -16.59 14.80
C VAL A 39 11.71 -17.89 15.60
N THR A 40 10.97 -18.93 15.23
CA THR A 40 11.10 -20.26 15.86
C THR A 40 12.49 -20.85 15.57
N SER A 41 12.94 -20.78 14.31
CA SER A 41 14.29 -21.21 13.91
C SER A 41 15.40 -20.41 14.59
N LEU A 42 15.21 -19.11 14.81
CA LEU A 42 16.14 -18.26 15.55
C LEU A 42 16.25 -18.68 17.02
N LYS A 43 15.12 -19.06 17.66
CA LYS A 43 15.13 -19.58 19.04
C LYS A 43 15.88 -20.90 19.15
N ASP A 44 15.75 -21.77 18.16
CA ASP A 44 16.51 -23.03 18.13
C ASP A 44 18.01 -22.79 18.00
N TYR A 45 18.41 -21.82 17.16
CA TYR A 45 19.80 -21.36 17.08
C TYR A 45 20.32 -20.83 18.42
N ILE A 46 19.57 -19.92 19.07
CA ILE A 46 19.93 -19.34 20.37
C ILE A 46 20.13 -20.46 21.41
N LYS A 47 19.19 -21.41 21.50
CA LYS A 47 19.28 -22.54 22.43
C LYS A 47 20.51 -23.42 22.17
N ALA A 48 20.87 -23.60 20.89
CA ALA A 48 22.03 -24.37 20.50
C ALA A 48 23.34 -23.67 20.90
N GLU A 49 23.42 -22.35 20.72
CA GLU A 49 24.54 -21.52 21.18
C GLU A 49 24.64 -21.48 22.71
N GLU A 50 23.54 -21.33 23.43
CA GLU A 50 23.52 -21.37 24.90
C GLU A 50 24.06 -22.71 25.43
N SER A 51 23.66 -23.83 24.82
CA SER A 51 24.16 -25.17 25.18
C SER A 51 25.66 -25.33 24.89
N LYS A 52 26.14 -24.80 23.76
CA LYS A 52 27.57 -24.77 23.42
C LYS A 52 28.35 -23.91 24.41
N LEU A 53 27.85 -22.71 24.70
CA LEU A 53 28.47 -21.76 25.63
C LEU A 53 28.54 -22.35 27.04
N GLU A 54 27.49 -23.04 27.50
CA GLU A 54 27.46 -23.69 28.81
C GLU A 54 28.50 -24.82 28.91
N GLN A 55 28.70 -25.59 27.84
CA GLN A 55 29.77 -26.59 27.78
C GLN A 55 31.15 -25.95 27.85
N ILE A 56 31.37 -24.85 27.11
CA ILE A 56 32.63 -24.10 27.12
C ILE A 56 32.89 -23.51 28.52
N LYS A 57 31.89 -22.93 29.18
CA LYS A 57 31.99 -22.40 30.54
C LYS A 57 32.44 -23.48 31.54
N LYS A 58 31.80 -24.65 31.53
CA LYS A 58 32.19 -25.79 32.39
C LYS A 58 33.61 -26.27 32.12
N TRP A 59 34.02 -26.27 30.85
CA TRP A 59 35.38 -26.66 30.48
C TRP A 59 36.41 -25.62 30.96
N ALA A 60 36.11 -24.34 30.78
CA ALA A 60 36.94 -23.24 31.26
C ALA A 60 37.12 -23.28 32.78
N GLU A 61 36.05 -23.46 33.55
CA GLU A 61 36.11 -23.57 35.02
C GLU A 61 36.98 -24.76 35.48
N LYS A 62 36.85 -25.91 34.80
CA LYS A 62 37.70 -27.08 35.07
C LYS A 62 39.17 -26.79 34.76
N LEU A 63 39.46 -26.08 33.66
CA LEU A 63 40.82 -25.73 33.27
C LEU A 63 41.44 -24.74 34.26
N ASP A 64 40.67 -23.75 34.71
CA ASP A 64 41.08 -22.70 35.64
C ASP A 64 41.56 -23.29 36.98
N GLN A 65 40.76 -24.20 37.57
CA GLN A 65 41.14 -24.92 38.79
C GLN A 65 42.43 -25.75 38.64
N LEU A 66 42.61 -26.35 37.45
CA LEU A 66 43.79 -27.17 37.15
C LEU A 66 45.04 -26.32 36.91
N THR A 67 44.91 -25.13 36.31
CA THR A 67 46.02 -24.20 36.11
C THR A 67 46.46 -23.59 37.44
N ASP A 68 45.52 -23.17 38.29
CA ASP A 68 45.80 -22.61 39.61
C ASP A 68 46.59 -23.53 40.53
N THR A 69 46.33 -24.83 40.44
CA THR A 69 47.04 -25.84 41.23
C THR A 69 48.44 -26.09 40.67
N ALA A 70 48.60 -26.08 39.34
CA ALA A 70 49.87 -26.34 38.67
C ALA A 70 50.86 -25.16 38.77
N THR A 71 50.39 -23.92 38.85
CA THR A 71 51.24 -22.72 38.93
C THR A 71 51.75 -22.43 40.34
N LYS A 72 51.13 -22.99 41.39
CA LYS A 72 51.56 -22.80 42.79
C LYS A 72 52.84 -23.56 43.15
N ASP A 73 53.09 -24.71 42.53
CA ASP A 73 54.32 -25.50 42.68
C ASP A 73 54.63 -26.30 41.40
N PRO A 74 55.23 -25.67 40.38
CA PRO A 74 55.45 -26.31 39.08
C PRO A 74 56.40 -27.51 39.12
N GLU A 75 57.50 -27.43 39.89
CA GLU A 75 58.49 -28.50 39.99
C GLU A 75 57.94 -29.71 40.77
N GLY A 76 57.29 -29.49 41.91
CA GLY A 76 56.67 -30.58 42.67
C GLY A 76 55.48 -31.20 41.94
N PHE A 77 54.70 -30.40 41.21
CA PHE A 77 53.59 -30.89 40.40
C PHE A 77 54.07 -31.78 39.25
N LEU A 78 55.08 -31.35 38.49
CA LEU A 78 55.63 -32.09 37.34
C LEU A 78 56.53 -33.26 37.75
N GLY A 79 57.06 -33.27 38.98
CA GLY A 79 57.82 -34.39 39.54
C GLY A 79 57.00 -35.67 39.72
N HIS A 80 55.67 -35.60 39.66
CA HIS A 80 54.79 -36.77 39.71
C HIS A 80 54.40 -37.25 38.28
N PRO A 81 54.76 -38.48 37.86
CA PRO A 81 54.56 -38.96 36.49
C PRO A 81 53.11 -38.88 35.97
N VAL A 82 52.11 -39.04 36.86
CA VAL A 82 50.69 -38.91 36.48
C VAL A 82 50.33 -37.48 36.10
N ASN A 83 50.90 -36.48 36.79
CA ASN A 83 50.62 -35.07 36.53
C ASN A 83 51.28 -34.62 35.23
N ALA A 84 52.52 -35.06 34.99
CA ALA A 84 53.22 -34.84 33.71
C ALA A 84 52.42 -35.43 32.53
N PHE A 85 51.95 -36.68 32.64
CA PHE A 85 51.08 -37.29 31.62
C PHE A 85 49.78 -36.51 31.42
N LYS A 86 49.10 -36.11 32.50
CA LYS A 86 47.85 -35.34 32.43
C LYS A 86 48.03 -33.98 31.78
N LEU A 87 49.15 -33.28 32.03
CA LEU A 87 49.47 -32.02 31.37
C LEU A 87 49.74 -32.24 29.87
N MET A 88 50.55 -33.23 29.51
CA MET A 88 50.84 -33.56 28.11
C MET A 88 49.57 -33.93 27.34
N LYS A 89 48.71 -34.78 27.90
CA LYS A 89 47.40 -35.10 27.32
C LYS A 89 46.53 -33.85 27.16
N ARG A 90 46.50 -32.98 28.17
CA ARG A 90 45.68 -31.76 28.14
C ARG A 90 46.10 -30.84 27.00
N LEU A 91 47.40 -30.53 26.90
CA LEU A 91 47.95 -29.66 25.85
C LEU A 91 47.86 -30.28 24.44
N ASN A 92 48.07 -31.60 24.32
CA ASN A 92 48.08 -32.27 23.02
C ASN A 92 46.68 -32.65 22.50
N THR A 93 45.71 -32.90 23.38
CA THR A 93 44.41 -33.47 22.99
C THR A 93 43.24 -32.65 23.50
N GLU A 94 43.14 -32.39 24.81
CA GLU A 94 41.95 -31.71 25.38
C GLU A 94 41.80 -30.27 24.85
N TRP A 95 42.90 -29.54 24.63
CA TRP A 95 42.85 -28.20 24.02
C TRP A 95 42.39 -28.22 22.55
N GLY A 96 42.79 -29.22 21.77
CA GLY A 96 42.32 -29.38 20.39
C GLY A 96 40.83 -29.76 20.31
N GLU A 97 40.32 -30.56 21.25
CA GLU A 97 38.89 -30.84 21.37
C GLU A 97 38.08 -29.59 21.75
N LEU A 98 38.61 -28.75 22.65
CA LEU A 98 38.00 -27.46 23.01
C LEU A 98 37.99 -26.50 21.81
N GLU A 99 39.09 -26.38 21.08
CA GLU A 99 39.17 -25.58 19.85
C GLU A 99 38.10 -26.01 18.84
N ASN A 100 37.94 -27.31 18.60
CA ASN A 100 36.90 -27.84 17.72
C ASN A 100 35.48 -27.46 18.19
N LEU A 101 35.22 -27.48 19.50
CA LEU A 101 33.93 -27.06 20.03
C LEU A 101 33.70 -25.55 19.84
N VAL A 102 34.72 -24.72 20.08
CA VAL A 102 34.67 -23.26 19.91
C VAL A 102 34.38 -22.89 18.45
N LEU A 103 35.08 -23.53 17.51
CA LEU A 103 34.94 -23.29 16.07
C LEU A 103 33.66 -23.88 15.46
N LYS A 104 32.94 -24.75 16.19
CA LYS A 104 31.71 -25.37 15.69
C LYS A 104 30.63 -24.32 15.45
N ASP A 105 30.23 -24.15 14.20
CA ASP A 105 29.11 -23.29 13.83
C ASP A 105 27.77 -23.94 14.23
N MET A 106 26.93 -23.18 14.95
CA MET A 106 25.59 -23.60 15.35
C MET A 106 24.50 -22.95 14.48
N SER A 107 24.88 -22.05 13.56
CA SER A 107 23.96 -21.23 12.78
C SER A 107 23.47 -21.88 11.49
N ASP A 108 24.10 -22.96 11.00
CA ASP A 108 23.82 -23.61 9.71
C ASP A 108 22.32 -23.87 9.45
N GLY A 109 21.60 -24.41 10.44
CA GLY A 109 20.15 -24.67 10.30
C GLY A 109 19.32 -23.40 10.14
N PHE A 110 19.65 -22.35 10.92
CA PHE A 110 18.97 -21.06 10.83
C PHE A 110 19.30 -20.33 9.53
N ILE A 111 20.59 -20.26 9.16
CA ILE A 111 21.04 -19.59 7.93
C ILE A 111 20.49 -20.29 6.68
N SER A 112 20.43 -21.63 6.67
CA SER A 112 19.82 -22.39 5.58
C SER A 112 18.34 -22.07 5.43
N ASN A 113 17.59 -22.08 6.55
CA ASN A 113 16.16 -21.74 6.53
C ASN A 113 15.94 -20.29 6.07
N MET A 114 16.69 -19.33 6.65
CA MET A 114 16.64 -17.92 6.25
C MET A 114 16.92 -17.73 4.76
N THR A 115 17.92 -18.44 4.21
CA THR A 115 18.29 -18.35 2.79
C THR A 115 17.18 -18.86 1.87
N ILE A 116 16.48 -19.93 2.25
CA ILE A 116 15.33 -20.46 1.50
C ILE A 116 14.16 -19.47 1.56
N GLN A 117 13.81 -19.00 2.77
CA GLN A 117 12.66 -18.11 2.94
C GLN A 117 12.88 -16.74 2.30
N ARG A 118 14.12 -16.24 2.26
CA ARG A 118 14.48 -14.94 1.67
C ARG A 118 14.09 -14.83 0.18
N GLN A 119 13.93 -15.94 -0.53
CA GLN A 119 13.45 -15.94 -1.92
C GLN A 119 12.00 -15.43 -2.05
N TYR A 120 11.24 -15.47 -0.95
CA TYR A 120 9.84 -15.04 -0.88
C TYR A 120 9.68 -13.72 -0.12
N PHE A 121 10.77 -13.07 0.28
CA PHE A 121 10.71 -11.80 1.00
C PHE A 121 10.37 -10.64 0.08
N PRO A 122 9.74 -9.58 0.63
CA PRO A 122 9.64 -8.31 -0.07
C PRO A 122 11.03 -7.73 -0.33
N ASN A 123 11.16 -6.92 -1.37
CA ASN A 123 12.39 -6.21 -1.73
C ASN A 123 12.26 -4.70 -1.55
N ASP A 124 13.30 -3.95 -1.95
CA ASP A 124 13.35 -2.50 -1.80
C ASP A 124 12.20 -1.78 -2.53
N GLU A 125 11.72 -2.33 -3.66
CA GLU A 125 10.58 -1.77 -4.40
C GLU A 125 9.26 -1.95 -3.62
N ASP A 126 9.08 -3.10 -2.96
CA ASP A 126 7.92 -3.34 -2.08
C ASP A 126 7.92 -2.40 -0.88
N GLN A 127 9.08 -2.19 -0.26
CA GLN A 127 9.24 -1.26 0.87
C GLN A 127 8.94 0.17 0.45
N ALA A 128 9.49 0.63 -0.67
CA ALA A 128 9.18 1.94 -1.24
C ALA A 128 7.69 2.06 -1.62
N GLY A 129 7.09 1.00 -2.16
CA GLY A 129 5.66 0.93 -2.47
C GLY A 129 4.77 1.07 -1.23
N ALA A 130 5.14 0.41 -0.13
CA ALA A 130 4.45 0.51 1.15
C ALA A 130 4.59 1.92 1.77
N ALA A 131 5.77 2.53 1.71
CA ALA A 131 5.98 3.90 2.14
C ALA A 131 5.12 4.90 1.34
N LYS A 132 5.10 4.79 0.00
CA LYS A 132 4.25 5.62 -0.86
C LYS A 132 2.76 5.43 -0.55
N ALA A 133 2.33 4.21 -0.23
CA ALA A 133 0.97 3.93 0.19
C ALA A 133 0.62 4.64 1.51
N LEU A 134 1.55 4.70 2.47
CA LEU A 134 1.39 5.41 3.74
C LEU A 134 1.30 6.93 3.52
N LEU A 135 2.19 7.52 2.72
CA LEU A 135 2.15 8.95 2.38
C LEU A 135 0.83 9.33 1.67
N ARG A 136 0.35 8.48 0.76
CA ARG A 136 -0.95 8.67 0.12
C ARG A 136 -2.11 8.67 1.11
N LEU A 137 -2.07 7.78 2.10
CA LEU A 137 -3.08 7.74 3.16
C LEU A 137 -3.03 9.00 4.02
N GLN A 138 -1.81 9.47 4.31
CA GLN A 138 -1.58 10.72 5.03
C GLN A 138 -2.28 11.90 4.31
N ASP A 139 -2.03 12.06 3.02
CA ASP A 139 -2.65 13.09 2.18
C ASP A 139 -4.17 12.94 2.13
N THR A 140 -4.64 11.77 1.71
CA THR A 140 -6.06 11.58 1.39
C THR A 140 -6.94 11.80 2.62
N TYR A 141 -6.47 11.35 3.77
CA TYR A 141 -7.22 11.41 5.03
C TYR A 141 -6.79 12.55 5.96
N ASN A 142 -5.93 13.48 5.52
CA ASN A 142 -5.38 14.58 6.32
C ASN A 142 -4.85 14.11 7.69
N LEU A 143 -4.07 13.03 7.69
CA LEU A 143 -3.52 12.45 8.92
C LEU A 143 -2.24 13.17 9.31
N ASP A 144 -2.09 13.51 10.58
CA ASP A 144 -0.83 14.04 11.09
C ASP A 144 0.19 12.92 11.36
N THR A 145 1.47 13.27 11.30
CA THR A 145 2.57 12.32 11.49
C THR A 145 2.64 11.75 12.91
N ASP A 146 2.16 12.47 13.93
CA ASP A 146 2.11 11.98 15.31
C ASP A 146 1.01 10.92 15.46
N THR A 147 -0.16 11.10 14.84
CA THR A 147 -1.23 10.11 14.77
C THR A 147 -0.77 8.84 14.06
N LEU A 148 -0.10 8.97 12.91
CA LEU A 148 0.42 7.82 12.15
C LEU A 148 1.53 7.10 12.91
N SER A 149 2.53 7.83 13.43
CA SER A 149 3.66 7.24 14.16
C SER A 149 3.25 6.57 15.46
N ARG A 150 2.18 7.01 16.11
CA ARG A 150 1.63 6.35 17.31
C ARG A 150 0.63 5.23 17.02
N GLY A 151 0.33 4.98 15.74
CA GLY A 151 -0.66 4.00 15.32
C GLY A 151 -2.09 4.34 15.77
N ASN A 152 -2.40 5.63 15.97
CA ASN A 152 -3.70 6.11 16.47
C ASN A 152 -4.75 6.25 15.35
N LEU A 153 -4.91 5.21 14.53
CA LEU A 153 -5.87 5.22 13.42
C LEU A 153 -7.26 4.71 13.84
N PRO A 154 -8.35 5.22 13.23
CA PRO A 154 -9.70 4.75 13.52
C PRO A 154 -9.86 3.27 13.12
N GLY A 155 -10.48 2.47 13.99
CA GLY A 155 -10.83 1.08 13.72
C GLY A 155 -9.70 0.05 13.92
N VAL A 156 -8.51 0.47 14.38
CA VAL A 156 -7.41 -0.47 14.68
C VAL A 156 -7.58 -1.11 16.07
N LYS A 157 -7.39 -2.43 16.15
CA LYS A 157 -7.40 -3.19 17.43
C LYS A 157 -6.00 -3.34 18.03
N HIS A 158 -4.97 -3.27 17.18
CA HIS A 158 -3.57 -3.41 17.55
C HIS A 158 -2.83 -2.14 17.11
N LYS A 159 -2.03 -1.57 18.01
CA LYS A 159 -1.22 -0.39 17.73
C LYS A 159 0.23 -0.81 17.50
N SER A 160 0.82 -0.27 16.45
CA SER A 160 2.26 -0.29 16.22
C SER A 160 2.78 1.14 16.27
N PHE A 161 4.03 1.30 16.66
CA PHE A 161 4.71 2.60 16.71
C PHE A 161 5.77 2.64 15.63
N LEU A 162 5.92 3.80 14.98
CA LEU A 162 7.06 4.08 14.10
C LEU A 162 8.17 4.69 14.95
N THR A 163 9.36 4.11 14.85
CA THR A 163 10.59 4.61 15.46
C THR A 163 11.10 5.86 14.74
N ALA A 164 12.10 6.52 15.32
CA ALA A 164 12.78 7.65 14.68
C ALA A 164 13.44 7.22 13.36
N GLU A 165 13.92 5.96 13.30
CA GLU A 165 14.49 5.36 12.09
C GLU A 165 13.43 5.16 11.01
N ASP A 166 12.25 4.63 11.37
CA ASP A 166 11.13 4.48 10.42
C ASP A 166 10.68 5.83 9.86
N CYS A 167 10.59 6.86 10.70
CA CYS A 167 10.24 8.22 10.29
C CYS A 167 11.30 8.81 9.34
N PHE A 168 12.59 8.59 9.64
CA PHE A 168 13.69 9.03 8.79
C PHE A 168 13.64 8.36 7.41
N GLU A 169 13.40 7.04 7.35
CA GLU A 169 13.30 6.31 6.09
C GLU A 169 12.09 6.75 5.26
N LEU A 170 10.92 6.98 5.88
CA LEU A 170 9.75 7.57 5.19
C LEU A 170 10.08 8.94 4.59
N GLY A 171 10.77 9.80 5.35
CA GLY A 171 11.20 11.12 4.88
C GLY A 171 12.19 11.06 3.71
N LYS A 172 13.11 10.07 3.72
CA LYS A 172 14.05 9.83 2.61
C LYS A 172 13.34 9.36 1.34
N ILE A 173 12.38 8.45 1.47
CA ILE A 173 11.59 7.97 0.32
C ILE A 173 10.81 9.14 -0.29
N ALA A 174 10.19 10.00 0.52
CA ALA A 174 9.55 11.23 0.04
C ALA A 174 10.57 12.17 -0.66
N TYR A 175 11.77 12.32 -0.10
CA TYR A 175 12.82 13.18 -0.64
C TYR A 175 13.27 12.74 -2.03
N THR A 176 13.42 11.42 -2.25
CA THR A 176 13.83 10.87 -3.55
C THR A 176 12.82 11.14 -4.66
N GLU A 177 11.55 11.34 -4.31
CA GLU A 177 10.46 11.69 -5.24
C GLU A 177 10.27 13.22 -5.37
N ALA A 178 11.17 14.01 -4.78
CA ALA A 178 11.06 15.47 -4.67
C ALA A 178 9.80 15.97 -3.93
N ASP A 179 9.21 15.11 -3.08
CA ASP A 179 8.12 15.48 -2.19
C ASP A 179 8.67 16.10 -0.90
N TYR A 180 9.14 17.33 -1.03
CA TYR A 180 9.77 18.05 0.07
C TYR A 180 8.80 18.35 1.23
N TYR A 181 7.50 18.40 0.95
CA TYR A 181 6.47 18.61 1.98
C TYR A 181 6.42 17.42 2.93
N HIS A 182 6.31 16.19 2.41
CA HIS A 182 6.34 15.00 3.25
C HIS A 182 7.71 14.75 3.87
N THR A 183 8.80 15.08 3.16
CA THR A 183 10.14 15.02 3.78
C THR A 183 10.22 15.89 5.01
N GLU A 184 9.75 17.14 4.96
CA GLU A 184 9.75 18.03 6.13
C GLU A 184 8.97 17.39 7.29
N LEU A 185 7.72 16.96 7.06
CA LEU A 185 6.86 16.42 8.11
C LEU A 185 7.47 15.19 8.81
N TRP A 186 8.03 14.26 8.04
CA TRP A 186 8.57 13.01 8.59
C TRP A 186 9.95 13.18 9.24
N MET A 187 10.79 14.07 8.69
CA MET A 187 12.08 14.41 9.31
C MET A 187 11.87 15.18 10.62
N GLU A 188 10.88 16.07 10.70
CA GLU A 188 10.51 16.73 11.96
C GLU A 188 9.99 15.74 13.00
N GLN A 189 9.18 14.77 12.58
CA GLN A 189 8.68 13.73 13.48
C GLN A 189 9.83 12.83 14.00
N ALA A 190 10.79 12.46 13.14
CA ALA A 190 11.99 11.74 13.55
C ALA A 190 12.81 12.54 14.58
N LEU A 191 13.05 13.83 14.29
CA LEU A 191 13.80 14.72 15.17
C LEU A 191 13.10 14.91 16.53
N LYS A 192 11.78 15.04 16.52
CA LYS A 192 10.96 15.14 17.74
C LYS A 192 11.08 13.88 18.60
N GLN A 193 11.05 12.69 18.00
CA GLN A 193 11.22 11.44 18.74
C GLN A 193 12.62 11.31 19.38
N LEU A 194 13.67 11.76 18.68
CA LEU A 194 15.02 11.83 19.25
C LEU A 194 15.11 12.86 20.39
N ASP A 195 14.51 14.04 20.21
CA ASP A 195 14.47 15.09 21.23
C ASP A 195 13.68 14.64 22.48
N ASP A 196 12.68 13.78 22.31
CA ASP A 196 11.92 13.12 23.39
C ASP A 196 12.69 11.97 24.09
N GLY A 197 13.90 11.64 23.62
CA GLY A 197 14.82 10.68 24.26
C GLY A 197 14.78 9.26 23.71
N GLU A 198 14.25 9.03 22.52
CA GLU A 198 14.29 7.73 21.86
C GLU A 198 15.74 7.33 21.51
N MET A 199 16.16 6.11 21.90
CA MET A 199 17.45 5.59 21.44
C MET A 199 17.33 5.06 20.01
N SER A 200 18.03 5.71 19.08
CA SER A 200 18.07 5.33 17.67
C SER A 200 19.50 5.24 17.15
N THR A 201 19.68 4.47 16.07
CA THR A 201 20.90 4.40 15.27
C THR A 201 21.04 5.58 14.31
N VAL A 202 19.95 6.32 14.06
CA VAL A 202 19.93 7.45 13.13
C VAL A 202 20.59 8.66 13.77
N ASP A 203 21.53 9.23 13.02
CA ASP A 203 22.24 10.42 13.41
C ASP A 203 21.41 11.71 13.16
N THR A 204 21.42 12.60 14.14
CA THR A 204 20.69 13.88 14.09
C THR A 204 21.22 14.81 13.01
N VAL A 205 22.54 14.78 12.72
CA VAL A 205 23.14 15.60 11.64
C VAL A 205 22.55 15.20 10.30
N SER A 206 22.41 13.90 10.05
CA SER A 206 21.79 13.35 8.84
C SER A 206 20.33 13.80 8.65
N ILE A 207 19.52 13.76 9.71
CA ILE A 207 18.12 14.25 9.67
C ILE A 207 18.08 15.75 9.32
N LEU A 208 18.91 16.57 9.97
CA LEU A 208 18.96 18.01 9.76
C LEU A 208 19.43 18.39 8.34
N ASP A 209 20.31 17.59 7.73
CA ASP A 209 20.77 17.82 6.35
C ASP A 209 19.61 17.72 5.35
N TYR A 210 18.84 16.62 5.39
CA TYR A 210 17.65 16.44 4.55
C TYR A 210 16.57 17.49 4.87
N LEU A 211 16.28 17.71 6.15
CA LEU A 211 15.23 18.62 6.60
C LEU A 211 15.52 20.07 6.17
N SER A 212 16.74 20.56 6.39
CA SER A 212 17.10 21.94 6.02
C SER A 212 16.98 22.20 4.52
N TYR A 213 17.35 21.22 3.69
CA TYR A 213 17.16 21.31 2.24
C TYR A 213 15.69 21.28 1.83
N ALA A 214 14.90 20.36 2.39
CA ALA A 214 13.47 20.25 2.08
C ALA A 214 12.70 21.53 2.43
N VAL A 215 12.98 22.10 3.60
CA VAL A 215 12.41 23.38 4.07
C VAL A 215 12.82 24.54 3.14
N TYR A 216 14.09 24.58 2.72
CA TYR A 216 14.56 25.57 1.74
C TYR A 216 13.83 25.46 0.39
N GLN A 217 13.62 24.25 -0.14
CA GLN A 217 12.94 24.05 -1.43
C GLN A 217 11.49 24.56 -1.41
N GLN A 218 10.82 24.45 -0.25
CA GLN A 218 9.48 24.95 0.00
C GLN A 218 9.42 26.49 0.16
N GLY A 219 10.57 27.14 0.37
CA GLY A 219 10.71 28.59 0.40
C GLY A 219 10.79 29.23 1.79
N ASP A 220 10.91 28.42 2.86
CA ASP A 220 11.08 28.95 4.22
C ASP A 220 12.59 29.08 4.55
N LEU A 221 13.17 30.20 4.09
CA LEU A 221 14.60 30.45 4.22
C LEU A 221 15.04 30.64 5.68
N ASP A 222 14.20 31.26 6.51
CA ASP A 222 14.50 31.52 7.93
C ASP A 222 14.60 30.20 8.70
N LYS A 223 13.64 29.29 8.50
CA LYS A 223 13.64 27.96 9.11
C LYS A 223 14.80 27.11 8.59
N ALA A 224 15.07 27.13 7.28
CA ALA A 224 16.22 26.41 6.70
C ALA A 224 17.55 26.86 7.33
N MET A 225 17.75 28.18 7.50
CA MET A 225 18.94 28.74 8.14
C MET A 225 19.06 28.33 9.61
N MET A 226 17.95 28.34 10.37
CA MET A 226 17.93 27.89 11.76
C MET A 226 18.38 26.43 11.88
N LEU A 227 17.83 25.55 11.02
CA LEU A 227 18.17 24.13 10.99
C LEU A 227 19.62 23.90 10.60
N THR A 228 20.14 24.64 9.60
CA THR A 228 21.57 24.55 9.21
C THR A 228 22.50 25.01 10.34
N LYS A 229 22.11 26.02 11.13
CA LYS A 229 22.90 26.42 12.32
C LYS A 229 22.90 25.33 13.39
N ARG A 230 21.72 24.74 13.69
CA ARG A 230 21.62 23.59 14.61
C ARG A 230 22.49 22.43 14.14
N LEU A 231 22.54 22.16 12.83
CA LEU A 231 23.41 21.14 12.26
C LEU A 231 24.89 21.44 12.52
N LEU A 232 25.34 22.68 12.25
CA LEU A 232 26.74 23.09 12.45
C LEU A 232 27.16 23.18 13.93
N GLU A 233 26.21 23.32 14.87
CA GLU A 233 26.49 23.20 16.29
C GLU A 233 26.87 21.76 16.69
N LEU A 234 26.32 20.76 15.98
CA LEU A 234 26.61 19.34 16.19
C LEU A 234 27.85 18.88 15.39
N ASP A 235 27.98 19.33 14.15
CA ASP A 235 29.12 19.05 13.28
C ASP A 235 29.63 20.33 12.59
N PRO A 236 30.57 21.06 13.21
CA PRO A 236 31.14 22.28 12.66
C PRO A 236 31.86 22.11 11.33
N GLU A 237 32.37 20.90 11.05
CA GLU A 237 33.16 20.59 9.86
C GLU A 237 32.29 20.11 8.69
N HIS A 238 30.96 20.07 8.86
CA HIS A 238 30.03 19.61 7.83
C HIS A 238 30.09 20.52 6.57
N GLN A 239 30.73 20.02 5.51
CA GLN A 239 31.07 20.81 4.33
C GLN A 239 29.85 21.39 3.63
N ARG A 240 28.79 20.60 3.48
CA ARG A 240 27.56 21.01 2.77
C ARG A 240 26.80 22.07 3.57
N ALA A 241 26.71 21.91 4.88
CA ALA A 241 26.00 22.86 5.75
C ALA A 241 26.71 24.22 5.80
N ASN A 242 28.04 24.22 5.85
CA ASN A 242 28.85 25.44 5.74
C ASN A 242 28.62 26.18 4.40
N GLY A 243 28.48 25.42 3.30
CA GLY A 243 28.14 25.98 1.99
C GLY A 243 26.72 26.55 1.94
N ASN A 244 25.73 25.78 2.42
CA ASN A 244 24.33 26.16 2.47
C ASN A 244 24.11 27.42 3.31
N LEU A 245 24.75 27.53 4.49
CA LEU A 245 24.61 28.69 5.37
C LEU A 245 25.04 29.98 4.67
N LYS A 246 26.22 29.99 4.05
CA LYS A 246 26.72 31.16 3.29
C LYS A 246 25.77 31.53 2.15
N TYR A 247 25.21 30.52 1.47
CA TYR A 247 24.27 30.73 0.38
C TYR A 247 22.93 31.32 0.88
N PHE A 248 22.39 30.81 1.99
CA PHE A 248 21.17 31.33 2.59
C PHE A 248 21.35 32.78 3.09
N GLU A 249 22.46 33.08 3.75
CA GLU A 249 22.81 34.45 4.17
C GLU A 249 22.91 35.41 2.98
N TYR A 250 23.49 34.96 1.87
CA TYR A 250 23.56 35.73 0.63
C TYR A 250 22.16 36.04 0.06
N ILE A 251 21.27 35.05 -0.04
CA ILE A 251 19.90 35.27 -0.53
C ILE A 251 19.16 36.27 0.38
N MET A 252 19.22 36.09 1.71
CA MET A 252 18.56 36.98 2.66
C MET A 252 19.08 38.43 2.55
N SER A 253 20.38 38.62 2.36
CA SER A 253 20.95 39.97 2.19
C SER A 253 20.39 40.66 0.94
N LYS A 254 20.26 39.93 -0.18
CA LYS A 254 19.66 40.45 -1.42
C LYS A 254 18.18 40.80 -1.26
N GLU A 255 17.41 39.97 -0.56
CA GLU A 255 15.99 40.25 -0.29
C GLU A 255 15.82 41.50 0.58
N LYS A 256 16.69 41.68 1.60
CA LYS A 256 16.72 42.89 2.42
C LYS A 256 17.08 44.14 1.62
N GLU A 257 18.00 44.04 0.66
CA GLU A 257 18.34 45.14 -0.25
C GLU A 257 17.20 45.47 -1.21
N ALA A 258 16.54 44.45 -1.77
CA ALA A 258 15.37 44.61 -2.63
C ALA A 258 14.22 45.31 -1.89
N ASN A 259 13.90 44.88 -0.66
CA ASN A 259 12.86 45.48 0.18
C ASN A 259 13.20 46.90 0.68
N LYS A 260 14.48 47.24 0.81
CA LYS A 260 14.95 48.62 1.09
C LYS A 260 14.80 49.56 -0.10
N SER A 261 14.81 49.04 -1.33
CA SER A 261 14.62 49.86 -2.54
C SER A 261 13.15 50.17 -2.85
N THR A 262 12.20 49.35 -2.34
CA THR A 262 10.75 49.51 -2.53
C THR A 262 10.09 50.41 -1.48
N THR A 263 10.79 50.81 -0.42
CA THR A 263 10.25 51.65 0.67
C THR A 263 10.28 53.17 0.40
N LYS A 264 10.54 53.60 -0.85
CA LYS A 264 10.56 55.04 -1.22
C LYS A 264 9.37 55.54 -2.03
N THR A 265 8.36 54.71 -2.30
CA THR A 265 7.11 55.17 -2.91
C THR A 265 5.93 54.36 -2.38
N ASP A 266 4.96 55.11 -1.87
CA ASP A 266 3.58 54.77 -1.51
C ASP A 266 3.26 54.29 -0.08
N SER A 267 2.57 55.22 0.59
CA SER A 267 1.72 55.09 1.75
C SER A 267 0.53 54.14 1.52
N GLN A 268 0.19 53.41 2.59
CA GLN A 268 -1.11 52.79 2.87
C GLN A 268 -1.64 51.78 1.83
N THR A 269 -1.37 50.51 2.10
CA THR A 269 -2.41 49.47 2.16
C THR A 269 -1.83 48.27 2.91
N ASP A 270 -2.52 47.82 3.96
CA ASP A 270 -2.25 46.57 4.66
C ASP A 270 -2.28 45.41 3.67
N LYS A 271 -1.10 44.99 3.22
CA LYS A 271 -0.92 43.69 2.56
C LYS A 271 -0.39 42.75 3.63
N GLU A 272 -1.31 41.98 4.22
CA GLU A 272 -0.98 40.71 4.84
C GLU A 272 -0.04 39.96 3.90
N THR A 273 1.23 39.84 4.29
CA THR A 273 2.21 38.97 3.66
C THR A 273 1.82 37.53 3.99
N LYS A 274 0.74 37.03 3.37
CA LYS A 274 0.53 35.59 3.26
C LYS A 274 1.70 35.06 2.44
N THR A 275 2.65 34.47 3.14
CA THR A 275 3.61 33.50 2.61
C THR A 275 2.83 32.56 1.71
N LYS A 276 2.85 32.82 0.40
CA LYS A 276 2.40 31.84 -0.58
C LYS A 276 3.43 30.72 -0.49
N LYS A 277 3.14 29.70 0.32
CA LYS A 277 3.69 28.36 0.15
C LYS A 277 3.69 28.10 -1.36
N LYS A 278 4.83 27.73 -1.94
CA LYS A 278 4.86 27.25 -3.32
C LYS A 278 3.74 26.23 -3.44
N GLU A 279 2.77 26.50 -4.31
CA GLU A 279 1.74 25.51 -4.62
C GLU A 279 2.43 24.20 -5.02
N PRO A 280 1.90 23.04 -4.61
CA PRO A 280 2.42 21.75 -5.04
C PRO A 280 2.57 21.74 -6.56
N SER A 281 3.58 21.05 -7.08
CA SER A 281 3.77 20.86 -8.52
C SER A 281 2.42 20.57 -9.20
N LYS A 282 2.11 21.25 -10.31
CA LYS A 282 0.88 21.08 -11.12
C LYS A 282 0.27 19.70 -10.92
N ASP A 283 -0.77 19.63 -10.10
CA ASP A 283 -1.40 18.38 -9.72
C ASP A 283 -1.91 17.68 -10.99
N TYR A 284 -1.47 16.45 -11.25
CA TYR A 284 -1.87 15.68 -12.43
C TYR A 284 -3.38 15.39 -12.43
N LEU A 285 -3.99 15.42 -11.24
CA LEU A 285 -5.43 15.26 -11.03
C LEU A 285 -6.06 16.62 -10.71
N PRO A 286 -6.73 17.29 -11.67
CA PRO A 286 -7.35 18.60 -11.44
C PRO A 286 -8.41 18.62 -10.33
N GLU A 287 -8.97 17.44 -10.03
CA GLU A 287 -10.06 17.23 -9.07
C GLU A 287 -9.60 16.55 -7.77
N ARG A 288 -8.28 16.45 -7.52
CA ARG A 288 -7.71 15.74 -6.36
C ARG A 288 -8.34 16.18 -5.05
N GLN A 289 -8.48 17.49 -4.83
CA GLN A 289 -9.11 18.03 -3.62
C GLN A 289 -10.54 17.54 -3.41
N LYS A 290 -11.36 17.48 -4.47
CA LYS A 290 -12.74 16.96 -4.39
C LYS A 290 -12.74 15.47 -4.07
N TYR A 291 -11.86 14.72 -4.73
CA TYR A 291 -11.69 13.29 -4.50
C TYR A 291 -11.31 12.99 -3.04
N GLU A 292 -10.29 13.67 -2.50
CA GLU A 292 -9.82 13.45 -1.14
C GLU A 292 -10.87 13.87 -0.09
N MET A 293 -11.57 15.00 -0.29
CA MET A 293 -12.70 15.40 0.55
C MET A 293 -13.79 14.33 0.60
N LEU A 294 -14.12 13.72 -0.54
CA LEU A 294 -15.12 12.63 -0.58
C LEU A 294 -14.63 11.39 0.15
N CYS A 295 -13.35 11.05 0.04
CA CYS A 295 -12.77 9.95 0.79
C CYS A 295 -12.83 10.17 2.31
N ARG A 296 -12.78 11.44 2.77
CA ARG A 296 -12.99 11.81 4.17
C ARG A 296 -14.45 11.93 4.60
N GLY A 297 -15.40 11.80 3.66
CA GLY A 297 -16.83 12.01 3.92
C GLY A 297 -17.23 13.49 4.02
N GLU A 298 -16.38 14.41 3.56
CA GLU A 298 -16.57 15.87 3.53
C GLU A 298 -17.29 16.36 2.25
N GLY A 299 -17.79 15.44 1.43
CA GLY A 299 -18.44 15.73 0.15
C GLY A 299 -19.71 16.59 0.20
N LEU A 300 -20.16 17.01 -0.98
CA LEU A 300 -21.45 17.69 -1.17
C LEU A 300 -22.59 16.82 -0.62
N LYS A 301 -23.18 17.23 0.51
CA LYS A 301 -24.35 16.55 1.05
C LYS A 301 -25.59 16.89 0.22
N MET A 302 -26.42 15.89 -0.03
CA MET A 302 -27.72 16.12 -0.65
C MET A 302 -28.53 17.14 0.15
N THR A 303 -29.22 18.04 -0.55
CA THR A 303 -30.22 18.90 0.09
C THR A 303 -31.34 18.03 0.69
N PRO A 304 -31.97 18.45 1.80
CA PRO A 304 -33.10 17.70 2.38
C PRO A 304 -34.22 17.41 1.38
N ARG A 305 -34.42 18.30 0.39
CA ARG A 305 -35.42 18.10 -0.68
C ARG A 305 -35.05 16.95 -1.62
N ARG A 306 -33.77 16.78 -1.95
CA ARG A 306 -33.28 15.65 -2.76
C ARG A 306 -33.29 14.36 -1.96
N GLN A 307 -32.80 14.41 -0.71
CA GLN A 307 -32.75 13.24 0.16
C GLN A 307 -34.14 12.63 0.41
N LYS A 308 -35.19 13.45 0.55
CA LYS A 308 -36.58 12.97 0.68
C LYS A 308 -37.10 12.16 -0.52
N LYS A 309 -36.43 12.23 -1.68
CA LYS A 309 -36.78 11.44 -2.86
C LYS A 309 -36.09 10.07 -2.89
N LEU A 310 -35.08 9.86 -2.05
CA LEU A 310 -34.41 8.56 -1.94
C LEU A 310 -35.28 7.64 -1.08
N PHE A 311 -35.44 6.39 -1.52
CA PHE A 311 -36.24 5.43 -0.77
C PHE A 311 -35.68 4.01 -0.85
N CYS A 312 -35.88 3.27 0.24
CA CYS A 312 -35.64 1.83 0.30
C CYS A 312 -36.90 1.11 -0.19
N ARG A 313 -36.73 0.02 -0.94
CA ARG A 313 -37.83 -0.79 -1.45
C ARG A 313 -37.46 -2.27 -1.53
N TYR A 314 -38.49 -3.11 -1.56
CA TYR A 314 -38.39 -4.48 -2.02
C TYR A 314 -38.59 -4.46 -3.54
N TYR A 315 -37.54 -4.78 -4.29
CA TYR A 315 -37.50 -4.69 -5.74
C TYR A 315 -37.67 -6.07 -6.36
N ASP A 316 -38.58 -6.16 -7.33
CA ASP A 316 -39.01 -7.40 -7.97
C ASP A 316 -38.33 -7.67 -9.32
N GLY A 317 -37.24 -6.96 -9.65
CA GLY A 317 -36.52 -7.16 -10.91
C GLY A 317 -37.30 -6.72 -12.15
N ASN A 318 -38.14 -5.68 -12.03
CA ASN A 318 -39.10 -5.28 -13.07
C ASN A 318 -40.07 -6.43 -13.40
N GLN A 319 -40.75 -6.95 -12.37
CA GLN A 319 -41.66 -8.10 -12.45
C GLN A 319 -40.97 -9.39 -12.93
N ASN A 320 -39.71 -9.59 -12.58
CA ASN A 320 -39.03 -10.85 -12.82
C ASN A 320 -39.70 -11.94 -11.95
N PRO A 321 -40.17 -13.07 -12.54
CA PRO A 321 -40.90 -14.10 -11.80
C PRO A 321 -40.20 -14.60 -10.53
N LYS A 322 -38.87 -14.61 -10.52
CA LYS A 322 -38.05 -15.03 -9.38
C LYS A 322 -38.13 -14.07 -8.20
N TYR A 323 -38.19 -12.77 -8.46
CA TYR A 323 -38.16 -11.72 -7.44
C TYR A 323 -39.54 -11.15 -7.10
N ILE A 324 -40.60 -11.55 -7.83
CA ILE A 324 -41.99 -11.34 -7.38
C ILE A 324 -42.24 -12.09 -6.07
N LEU A 325 -41.75 -13.34 -5.97
CA LEU A 325 -41.94 -14.18 -4.78
C LEU A 325 -40.92 -13.90 -3.68
N GLY A 326 -39.71 -13.46 -4.04
CA GLY A 326 -38.63 -13.14 -3.11
C GLY A 326 -37.92 -11.85 -3.53
N PRO A 327 -38.53 -10.68 -3.32
CA PRO A 327 -37.98 -9.42 -3.77
C PRO A 327 -36.69 -9.08 -3.02
N VAL A 328 -35.76 -8.42 -3.71
CA VAL A 328 -34.48 -8.03 -3.13
C VAL A 328 -34.59 -6.67 -2.45
N LYS A 329 -33.81 -6.47 -1.39
CA LYS A 329 -33.71 -5.18 -0.72
C LYS A 329 -32.88 -4.21 -1.58
N GLN A 330 -33.46 -3.07 -1.92
CA GLN A 330 -32.82 -2.06 -2.76
C GLN A 330 -32.99 -0.67 -2.16
N GLU A 331 -31.95 0.16 -2.20
CA GLU A 331 -31.97 1.55 -1.72
C GLU A 331 -31.34 2.49 -2.74
N ASP A 332 -31.87 3.71 -2.87
CA ASP A 332 -31.23 4.77 -3.65
C ASP A 332 -30.09 5.38 -2.82
N GLU A 333 -28.86 5.28 -3.31
CA GLU A 333 -27.68 5.97 -2.75
C GLU A 333 -27.59 7.40 -3.28
N TRP A 334 -28.01 7.60 -4.54
CA TRP A 334 -27.99 8.90 -5.20
C TRP A 334 -29.06 9.03 -6.28
N ASP A 335 -29.61 10.23 -6.47
CA ASP A 335 -30.71 10.50 -7.40
C ASP A 335 -30.24 10.84 -8.83
N LYS A 336 -29.13 11.59 -8.98
CA LYS A 336 -28.55 11.96 -10.28
C LYS A 336 -27.00 12.07 -10.24
N PRO A 337 -26.24 11.19 -10.93
CA PRO A 337 -26.73 10.01 -11.65
C PRO A 337 -27.42 9.05 -10.68
N ARG A 338 -28.32 8.21 -11.18
CA ARG A 338 -29.03 7.26 -10.33
C ARG A 338 -28.05 6.18 -9.89
N ILE A 339 -27.71 6.17 -8.60
CA ILE A 339 -26.84 5.16 -7.99
C ILE A 339 -27.70 4.37 -7.00
N VAL A 340 -27.73 3.05 -7.18
CA VAL A 340 -28.62 2.17 -6.43
C VAL A 340 -27.79 1.10 -5.74
N ARG A 341 -28.06 0.84 -4.46
CA ARG A 341 -27.50 -0.29 -3.74
C ARG A 341 -28.51 -1.41 -3.62
N PHE A 342 -28.03 -2.63 -3.86
CA PHE A 342 -28.71 -3.88 -3.56
C PHE A 342 -28.09 -4.49 -2.30
N LEU A 343 -28.92 -4.84 -1.32
CA LEU A 343 -28.49 -5.39 -0.04
C LEU A 343 -28.62 -6.92 -0.03
N GLU A 344 -27.70 -7.60 0.65
CA GLU A 344 -27.73 -9.06 0.86
C GLU A 344 -27.83 -9.86 -0.46
N ILE A 345 -27.16 -9.37 -1.50
CA ILE A 345 -27.34 -9.82 -2.88
C ILE A 345 -26.35 -10.91 -3.31
N ILE A 346 -25.32 -11.13 -2.51
CA ILE A 346 -24.35 -12.21 -2.66
C ILE A 346 -24.04 -12.79 -1.28
N SER A 347 -24.09 -14.11 -1.17
CA SER A 347 -23.88 -14.79 0.11
C SER A 347 -22.39 -14.94 0.46
N ASP A 348 -22.10 -15.20 1.73
CA ASP A 348 -20.73 -15.43 2.20
C ASP A 348 -20.06 -16.63 1.51
N GLU A 349 -20.81 -17.71 1.26
CA GLU A 349 -20.30 -18.89 0.55
C GLU A 349 -19.93 -18.58 -0.91
N GLU A 350 -20.78 -17.81 -1.59
CA GLU A 350 -20.50 -17.35 -2.95
C GLU A 350 -19.28 -16.41 -3.00
N ILE A 351 -19.18 -15.50 -2.02
CA ILE A 351 -18.04 -14.59 -1.87
C ILE A 351 -16.73 -15.38 -1.72
N GLU A 352 -16.68 -16.35 -0.81
CA GLU A 352 -15.44 -17.11 -0.57
C GLU A 352 -15.07 -17.97 -1.77
N THR A 353 -16.05 -18.59 -2.45
CA THR A 353 -15.80 -19.31 -3.71
C THR A 353 -15.17 -18.40 -4.77
N VAL A 354 -15.72 -17.19 -4.95
CA VAL A 354 -15.20 -16.20 -5.90
C VAL A 354 -13.77 -15.78 -5.53
N LYS A 355 -13.49 -15.55 -4.24
CA LYS A 355 -12.14 -15.21 -3.76
C LYS A 355 -11.14 -16.35 -3.98
N GLU A 356 -11.52 -17.60 -3.69
CA GLU A 356 -10.66 -18.77 -3.89
C GLU A 356 -10.26 -18.97 -5.35
N LEU A 357 -11.22 -18.81 -6.27
CA LEU A 357 -10.95 -18.87 -7.72
C LEU A 357 -10.04 -17.71 -8.17
N ALA A 358 -10.19 -16.53 -7.59
CA ALA A 358 -9.44 -15.34 -7.96
C ALA A 358 -7.99 -15.32 -7.41
N LYS A 359 -7.78 -15.73 -6.15
CA LYS A 359 -6.48 -15.69 -5.44
C LYS A 359 -5.27 -16.11 -6.28
N PRO A 360 -5.25 -17.30 -6.94
CA PRO A 360 -4.08 -17.74 -7.70
C PRO A 360 -3.82 -16.93 -8.98
N ARG A 361 -4.79 -16.14 -9.43
CA ARG A 361 -4.72 -15.35 -10.68
C ARG A 361 -4.56 -13.85 -10.42
N LEU A 362 -4.52 -13.42 -9.16
CA LEU A 362 -4.37 -12.01 -8.81
C LEU A 362 -3.01 -11.49 -9.25
N SER A 363 -3.00 -10.73 -10.34
CA SER A 363 -1.83 -10.02 -10.84
C SER A 363 -2.02 -8.52 -10.68
N ARG A 364 -0.92 -7.77 -10.55
CA ARG A 364 -0.96 -6.32 -10.51
C ARG A 364 -1.46 -5.78 -11.84
N ALA A 365 -2.32 -4.77 -11.80
CA ALA A 365 -2.74 -4.08 -13.01
C ALA A 365 -1.53 -3.43 -13.70
N THR A 366 -1.21 -3.90 -14.90
CA THR A 366 -0.19 -3.30 -15.77
C THR A 366 -0.84 -2.43 -16.83
N VAL A 367 -0.16 -1.34 -17.18
CA VAL A 367 -0.56 -0.42 -18.24
C VAL A 367 0.55 -0.33 -19.26
N HIS A 368 0.20 -0.04 -20.50
CA HIS A 368 1.19 0.22 -21.53
C HIS A 368 1.74 1.63 -21.32
N ASP A 369 3.04 1.77 -21.09
CA ASP A 369 3.70 3.06 -21.03
C ASP A 369 3.58 3.77 -22.39
N PRO A 370 2.98 4.97 -22.47
CA PRO A 370 2.81 5.69 -23.72
C PRO A 370 4.13 6.09 -24.40
N GLN A 371 5.22 6.25 -23.62
CA GLN A 371 6.53 6.68 -24.11
C GLN A 371 7.44 5.50 -24.45
N THR A 372 7.47 4.47 -23.59
CA THR A 372 8.41 3.35 -23.76
C THR A 372 7.79 2.12 -24.42
N GLY A 373 6.46 2.07 -24.49
CA GLY A 373 5.73 0.93 -25.05
C GLY A 373 5.88 -0.37 -24.24
N LYS A 374 6.38 -0.30 -23.01
CA LYS A 374 6.51 -1.46 -22.10
C LYS A 374 5.33 -1.50 -21.14
N LEU A 375 4.97 -2.70 -20.69
CA LEU A 375 4.06 -2.87 -19.57
C LEU A 375 4.72 -2.30 -18.30
N THR A 376 4.15 -1.22 -17.75
CA THR A 376 4.56 -0.58 -16.50
C THR A 376 3.44 -0.70 -15.47
N THR A 377 3.78 -0.62 -14.19
CA THR A 377 2.79 -0.66 -13.12
C THR A 377 2.08 0.68 -13.01
N ALA A 378 0.75 0.67 -13.01
CA ALA A 378 -0.03 1.91 -12.95
C ALA A 378 0.05 2.54 -11.55
N HIS A 379 0.66 3.71 -11.41
CA HIS A 379 0.63 4.46 -10.15
C HIS A 379 -0.79 4.88 -9.72
N TYR A 380 -1.67 5.06 -10.71
CA TYR A 380 -3.06 5.48 -10.53
C TYR A 380 -4.02 4.35 -10.11
N ARG A 381 -3.64 3.08 -10.28
CA ARG A 381 -4.42 1.91 -9.87
C ARG A 381 -3.56 0.92 -9.10
N VAL A 382 -3.66 0.98 -7.78
CA VAL A 382 -2.91 0.12 -6.86
C VAL A 382 -3.84 -0.99 -6.36
N SER A 383 -4.03 -2.00 -7.21
CA SER A 383 -4.85 -3.18 -6.93
C SER A 383 -4.32 -4.40 -7.67
N LYS A 384 -4.60 -5.60 -7.16
CA LYS A 384 -4.50 -6.83 -7.96
C LYS A 384 -5.87 -7.21 -8.52
N SER A 385 -5.90 -7.72 -9.73
CA SER A 385 -7.14 -8.17 -10.37
C SER A 385 -7.02 -9.55 -10.97
N ALA A 386 -8.14 -10.27 -10.99
CA ALA A 386 -8.33 -11.52 -11.70
C ALA A 386 -9.64 -11.46 -12.48
N TRP A 387 -9.77 -12.27 -13.52
CA TRP A 387 -10.99 -12.38 -14.32
C TRP A 387 -11.52 -13.80 -14.21
N LEU A 388 -12.82 -13.90 -13.94
CA LEU A 388 -13.52 -15.16 -13.77
C LEU A 388 -14.66 -15.28 -14.77
N SER A 389 -14.65 -16.38 -15.51
CA SER A 389 -15.66 -16.62 -16.52
C SER A 389 -16.83 -17.44 -16.00
N GLY A 390 -17.99 -17.29 -16.65
CA GLY A 390 -19.22 -18.01 -16.25
C GLY A 390 -19.11 -19.53 -16.37
N TYR A 391 -18.26 -20.03 -17.27
CA TYR A 391 -18.04 -21.47 -17.45
C TYR A 391 -17.12 -22.10 -16.39
N GLU A 392 -16.39 -21.29 -15.63
CA GLU A 392 -15.40 -21.79 -14.66
C GLU A 392 -16.04 -22.28 -13.37
N SER A 393 -17.21 -21.75 -13.02
CA SER A 393 -17.93 -22.15 -11.81
C SER A 393 -19.44 -21.91 -11.94
N PRO A 394 -20.27 -22.88 -11.52
CA PRO A 394 -21.71 -22.66 -11.39
C PRO A 394 -22.07 -21.46 -10.51
N VAL A 395 -21.22 -21.10 -9.53
CA VAL A 395 -21.41 -19.91 -8.69
C VAL A 395 -21.34 -18.64 -9.55
N VAL A 396 -20.28 -18.50 -10.35
CA VAL A 396 -20.09 -17.32 -11.23
C VAL A 396 -21.21 -17.22 -12.26
N SER A 397 -21.63 -18.35 -12.83
CA SER A 397 -22.79 -18.41 -13.73
C SER A 397 -24.09 -17.91 -13.05
N ARG A 398 -24.38 -18.37 -11.83
CA ARG A 398 -25.55 -17.90 -11.06
C ARG A 398 -25.48 -16.42 -10.73
N ILE A 399 -24.30 -15.89 -10.43
CA ILE A 399 -24.08 -14.46 -10.19
C ILE A 399 -24.39 -13.65 -11.46
N ASN A 400 -23.91 -14.07 -12.63
CA ASN A 400 -24.21 -13.40 -13.90
C ASN A 400 -25.72 -13.38 -14.19
N LEU A 401 -26.41 -14.52 -14.01
CA LEU A 401 -27.86 -14.59 -14.17
C LEU A 401 -28.60 -13.69 -13.18
N ARG A 402 -28.15 -13.62 -11.93
CA ARG A 402 -28.71 -12.71 -10.91
C ARG A 402 -28.60 -11.25 -11.34
N ILE A 403 -27.45 -10.83 -11.89
CA ILE A 403 -27.25 -9.47 -12.40
C ILE A 403 -28.21 -9.19 -13.56
N GLN A 404 -28.32 -10.11 -14.52
CA GLN A 404 -29.25 -9.99 -15.64
C GLN A 404 -30.70 -9.85 -15.17
N ASP A 405 -31.14 -10.72 -14.26
CA ASP A 405 -32.51 -10.76 -13.76
C ASP A 405 -32.90 -9.48 -13.01
N LEU A 406 -31.94 -8.82 -12.34
CA LEU A 406 -32.18 -7.62 -11.53
C LEU A 406 -32.07 -6.33 -12.34
N THR A 407 -31.08 -6.24 -13.23
CA THR A 407 -30.88 -5.05 -14.06
C THR A 407 -31.83 -5.01 -15.26
N GLY A 408 -32.36 -6.17 -15.66
CA GLY A 408 -33.11 -6.34 -16.90
C GLY A 408 -32.21 -6.32 -18.16
N LEU A 409 -30.91 -6.09 -18.00
CA LEU A 409 -29.95 -6.01 -19.10
C LEU A 409 -29.43 -7.41 -19.45
N ASP A 410 -29.26 -7.68 -20.74
CA ASP A 410 -28.63 -8.91 -21.20
C ASP A 410 -27.16 -8.94 -20.83
N VAL A 411 -26.66 -10.07 -20.29
CA VAL A 411 -25.25 -10.19 -19.88
C VAL A 411 -24.44 -11.11 -20.81
N SER A 412 -24.99 -11.52 -21.96
CA SER A 412 -24.26 -12.39 -22.90
C SER A 412 -23.05 -11.70 -23.54
N THR A 413 -23.15 -10.38 -23.73
CA THR A 413 -22.07 -9.51 -24.24
C THR A 413 -21.29 -8.82 -23.12
N ALA A 414 -21.63 -9.07 -21.86
CA ALA A 414 -20.96 -8.48 -20.72
C ALA A 414 -19.58 -9.11 -20.49
N GLU A 415 -18.63 -8.33 -19.99
CA GLU A 415 -17.27 -8.80 -19.71
C GLU A 415 -17.25 -9.88 -18.63
N GLU A 416 -16.14 -10.60 -18.52
CA GLU A 416 -15.92 -11.53 -17.42
C GLU A 416 -16.03 -10.85 -16.06
N LEU A 417 -16.31 -11.63 -15.02
CA LEU A 417 -16.42 -11.10 -13.67
C LEU A 417 -15.02 -10.72 -13.19
N GLN A 418 -14.72 -9.41 -13.16
CA GLN A 418 -13.46 -8.92 -12.63
C GLN A 418 -13.51 -8.98 -11.11
N VAL A 419 -12.52 -9.59 -10.48
CA VAL A 419 -12.32 -9.58 -9.04
C VAL A 419 -11.11 -8.73 -8.73
N ALA A 420 -11.25 -7.74 -7.85
CA ALA A 420 -10.16 -6.86 -7.45
C ALA A 420 -9.93 -6.91 -5.94
N ASN A 421 -8.65 -6.90 -5.55
CA ASN A 421 -8.21 -6.79 -4.17
C ASN A 421 -7.35 -5.54 -3.97
N TYR A 422 -7.74 -4.73 -2.98
CA TYR A 422 -7.00 -3.55 -2.54
C TYR A 422 -6.55 -3.78 -1.09
N GLY A 423 -5.23 -3.90 -0.91
CA GLY A 423 -4.59 -3.80 0.40
C GLY A 423 -4.58 -2.37 0.95
N VAL A 424 -3.87 -2.14 2.05
CA VAL A 424 -3.72 -0.82 2.68
C VAL A 424 -3.11 0.18 1.70
N GLY A 425 -3.71 1.37 1.57
CA GLY A 425 -3.34 2.40 0.60
C GLY A 425 -3.63 2.06 -0.87
N GLY A 426 -4.17 0.86 -1.14
CA GLY A 426 -4.66 0.46 -2.46
C GLY A 426 -5.84 1.32 -2.87
N GLN A 427 -5.77 1.88 -4.09
CA GLN A 427 -6.75 2.82 -4.63
C GLN A 427 -7.00 2.58 -6.12
N TYR A 428 -8.04 3.22 -6.65
CA TYR A 428 -8.20 3.46 -8.07
C TYR A 428 -8.59 4.93 -8.26
N GLU A 429 -7.71 5.71 -8.88
CA GLU A 429 -7.94 7.12 -9.18
C GLU A 429 -9.20 7.34 -10.04
N PRO A 430 -9.74 8.58 -10.05
CA PRO A 430 -10.93 8.92 -10.82
C PRO A 430 -10.87 8.54 -12.30
N HIS A 431 -11.83 7.73 -12.75
CA HIS A 431 -11.92 7.21 -14.11
C HIS A 431 -13.38 7.09 -14.58
N PHE A 432 -13.53 6.77 -15.86
CA PHE A 432 -14.79 6.35 -16.46
C PHE A 432 -14.70 4.86 -16.79
N ASP A 433 -15.83 4.18 -16.66
CA ASP A 433 -15.93 2.80 -17.15
C ASP A 433 -16.23 2.74 -18.64
N PHE A 434 -16.88 3.76 -19.20
CA PHE A 434 -17.14 3.86 -20.64
C PHE A 434 -15.93 4.44 -21.39
N GLY A 435 -15.83 4.11 -22.67
CA GLY A 435 -14.82 4.64 -23.59
C GLY A 435 -15.23 6.01 -24.09
N ARG A 436 -14.32 6.97 -24.05
CA ARG A 436 -14.60 8.37 -24.38
C ARG A 436 -14.52 8.62 -25.90
N LYS A 437 -15.04 9.76 -26.36
CA LYS A 437 -15.00 10.14 -27.79
C LYS A 437 -13.57 10.28 -28.33
N ASP A 438 -12.63 10.66 -27.47
CA ASP A 438 -11.20 10.71 -27.75
C ASP A 438 -10.51 9.33 -27.72
N GLU A 439 -11.24 8.25 -27.43
CA GLU A 439 -10.79 6.86 -27.37
C GLU A 439 -11.60 5.95 -28.33
N PRO A 440 -11.60 6.25 -29.65
CA PRO A 440 -12.50 5.60 -30.61
C PRO A 440 -12.31 4.08 -30.75
N ASP A 441 -11.16 3.55 -30.33
CA ASP A 441 -10.82 2.14 -30.44
C ASP A 441 -11.08 1.34 -29.14
N ALA A 442 -11.56 1.96 -28.06
CA ALA A 442 -11.61 1.36 -26.70
C ALA A 442 -12.31 -0.02 -26.61
N PHE A 443 -13.32 -0.29 -27.45
CA PHE A 443 -14.03 -1.58 -27.49
C PHE A 443 -14.14 -2.17 -28.90
N LYS A 444 -13.33 -1.66 -29.83
CA LYS A 444 -13.43 -2.04 -31.25
C LYS A 444 -13.09 -3.50 -31.49
N GLU A 445 -12.11 -4.03 -30.74
CA GLU A 445 -11.71 -5.45 -30.83
C GLU A 445 -12.77 -6.39 -30.24
N LEU A 446 -13.49 -5.96 -29.19
CA LEU A 446 -14.56 -6.75 -28.58
C LEU A 446 -15.81 -6.79 -29.48
N GLY A 447 -16.07 -5.72 -30.24
CA GLY A 447 -17.25 -5.63 -31.11
C GLY A 447 -18.58 -5.67 -30.36
N THR A 448 -18.57 -5.45 -29.04
CA THR A 448 -19.73 -5.46 -28.14
C THR A 448 -20.28 -4.06 -27.86
N GLY A 449 -19.65 -3.02 -28.39
CA GLY A 449 -20.02 -1.62 -28.14
C GLY A 449 -19.53 -1.13 -26.77
N ASN A 450 -19.93 0.08 -26.38
CA ASN A 450 -19.48 0.72 -25.16
C ASN A 450 -20.12 0.09 -23.90
N ARG A 451 -19.50 0.30 -22.73
CA ARG A 451 -19.99 -0.21 -21.44
C ARG A 451 -21.16 0.64 -20.97
N ILE A 452 -22.36 0.08 -21.03
CA ILE A 452 -23.62 0.79 -20.74
C ILE A 452 -23.88 0.96 -19.24
N ALA A 453 -23.42 0.03 -18.42
CA ALA A 453 -23.65 0.02 -16.98
C ALA A 453 -22.57 -0.77 -16.24
N THR A 454 -22.42 -0.44 -14.96
CA THR A 454 -21.51 -1.12 -14.05
C THR A 454 -22.26 -1.69 -12.86
N TRP A 455 -21.92 -2.93 -12.53
CA TRP A 455 -22.36 -3.60 -11.31
C TRP A 455 -21.14 -3.95 -10.46
N LEU A 456 -21.05 -3.36 -9.27
CA LEU A 456 -19.93 -3.48 -8.34
C LEU A 456 -20.38 -4.20 -7.06
N PHE A 457 -19.93 -5.42 -6.82
CA PHE A 457 -20.09 -6.12 -5.54
C PHE A 457 -19.05 -5.68 -4.52
N TYR A 458 -19.47 -5.55 -3.26
CA TYR A 458 -18.58 -5.49 -2.10
C TYR A 458 -18.52 -6.86 -1.41
N MET A 459 -17.34 -7.47 -1.41
CA MET A 459 -17.09 -8.83 -0.93
C MET A 459 -16.32 -8.88 0.41
N SER A 460 -16.07 -7.72 1.01
CA SER A 460 -15.54 -7.57 2.36
C SER A 460 -16.05 -6.29 3.00
N ASP A 461 -16.08 -6.30 4.33
CA ASP A 461 -16.22 -5.07 5.10
C ASP A 461 -14.85 -4.42 5.23
N VAL A 462 -14.83 -3.08 5.12
CA VAL A 462 -13.61 -2.27 5.28
C VAL A 462 -13.79 -1.44 6.53
N SER A 463 -12.81 -1.48 7.44
CA SER A 463 -12.92 -0.84 8.75
C SER A 463 -12.83 0.69 8.64
N ALA A 464 -11.94 1.19 7.79
CA ALA A 464 -11.84 2.61 7.47
C ALA A 464 -11.35 2.82 6.04
N GLY A 465 -11.85 3.87 5.39
CA GLY A 465 -11.53 4.20 3.99
C GLY A 465 -12.18 3.28 2.97
N GLY A 466 -11.65 3.25 1.74
CA GLY A 466 -12.10 2.33 0.71
C GLY A 466 -13.47 2.64 0.08
N ALA A 467 -14.04 3.82 0.29
CA ALA A 467 -15.29 4.25 -0.35
C ALA A 467 -15.18 4.25 -1.89
N THR A 468 -16.30 4.02 -2.58
CA THR A 468 -16.43 4.34 -4.01
C THR A 468 -17.05 5.73 -4.12
N VAL A 469 -16.34 6.68 -4.69
CA VAL A 469 -16.72 8.10 -4.71
C VAL A 469 -16.94 8.59 -6.13
N PHE A 470 -17.84 9.55 -6.31
CA PHE A 470 -18.17 10.16 -7.59
C PHE A 470 -17.85 11.67 -7.52
N PRO A 471 -16.61 12.10 -7.88
CA PRO A 471 -16.14 13.47 -7.66
C PRO A 471 -16.99 14.58 -8.26
N GLU A 472 -17.57 14.34 -9.43
CA GLU A 472 -18.37 15.35 -10.15
C GLU A 472 -19.67 15.72 -9.43
N VAL A 473 -20.30 14.74 -8.77
CA VAL A 473 -21.58 14.95 -8.08
C VAL A 473 -21.46 15.00 -6.56
N GLY A 474 -20.31 14.59 -6.02
CA GLY A 474 -20.05 14.55 -4.59
C GLY A 474 -20.70 13.36 -3.87
N ALA A 475 -21.02 12.27 -4.59
CA ALA A 475 -21.56 11.05 -3.99
C ALA A 475 -20.46 10.18 -3.39
N SER A 476 -20.77 9.43 -2.34
CA SER A 476 -19.84 8.51 -1.69
C SER A 476 -20.58 7.27 -1.19
N VAL A 477 -20.13 6.10 -1.62
CA VAL A 477 -20.76 4.83 -1.33
C VAL A 477 -19.77 3.95 -0.57
N TRP A 478 -20.03 3.75 0.73
CA TRP A 478 -19.13 3.01 1.60
C TRP A 478 -19.28 1.49 1.40
N PRO A 479 -18.17 0.73 1.40
CA PRO A 479 -18.19 -0.71 1.22
C PRO A 479 -18.94 -1.40 2.36
N LYS A 480 -19.81 -2.34 2.01
CA LYS A 480 -20.54 -3.18 2.96
C LYS A 480 -20.63 -4.58 2.37
N LYS A 481 -20.09 -5.59 3.05
CA LYS A 481 -20.03 -6.97 2.55
C LYS A 481 -21.42 -7.47 2.16
N GLY A 482 -21.49 -8.20 1.06
CA GLY A 482 -22.73 -8.81 0.56
C GLY A 482 -23.65 -7.82 -0.17
N THR A 483 -23.24 -6.56 -0.35
CA THR A 483 -24.00 -5.56 -1.11
C THR A 483 -23.43 -5.37 -2.51
N ALA A 484 -24.22 -4.82 -3.42
CA ALA A 484 -23.77 -4.37 -4.73
C ALA A 484 -24.27 -2.96 -5.04
N VAL A 485 -23.51 -2.23 -5.83
CA VAL A 485 -23.86 -0.89 -6.31
C VAL A 485 -23.98 -0.94 -7.82
N PHE A 486 -25.01 -0.29 -8.34
CA PHE A 486 -25.32 -0.26 -9.76
C PHE A 486 -25.54 1.19 -10.22
N TRP A 487 -24.97 1.52 -11.37
CA TRP A 487 -25.21 2.76 -12.09
C TRP A 487 -25.09 2.53 -13.60
N TYR A 488 -25.74 3.39 -14.38
CA TYR A 488 -25.54 3.45 -15.82
C TYR A 488 -24.38 4.38 -16.13
N ASN A 489 -23.49 3.97 -17.04
CA ASN A 489 -22.36 4.75 -17.52
C ASN A 489 -22.74 5.63 -18.72
N LEU A 490 -23.78 5.24 -19.45
CA LEU A 490 -24.26 5.93 -20.64
C LEU A 490 -25.69 6.42 -20.43
N PHE A 491 -25.98 7.60 -20.97
CA PHE A 491 -27.36 8.06 -21.18
C PHE A 491 -28.09 7.12 -22.14
N PRO A 492 -29.44 7.13 -22.17
CA PRO A 492 -30.18 6.34 -23.16
C PRO A 492 -29.84 6.72 -24.61
N SER A 493 -29.35 7.94 -24.87
CA SER A 493 -28.81 8.33 -26.19
C SER A 493 -27.56 7.55 -26.62
N GLY A 494 -26.89 6.83 -25.71
CA GLY A 494 -25.60 6.18 -25.92
C GLY A 494 -24.40 7.06 -25.59
N GLU A 495 -24.62 8.35 -25.29
CA GLU A 495 -23.57 9.27 -24.86
C GLU A 495 -23.08 8.97 -23.44
N GLY A 496 -21.79 9.18 -23.19
CA GLY A 496 -21.17 8.96 -21.88
C GLY A 496 -21.65 9.94 -20.83
N ASP A 497 -22.09 9.43 -19.67
CA ASP A 497 -22.50 10.26 -18.54
C ASP A 497 -21.27 10.68 -17.73
N TYR A 498 -20.75 11.89 -17.99
CA TYR A 498 -19.58 12.41 -17.28
C TYR A 498 -19.80 12.56 -15.77
N SER A 499 -21.04 12.56 -15.29
CA SER A 499 -21.34 12.58 -13.85
C SER A 499 -21.04 11.26 -13.14
N THR A 500 -20.79 10.19 -13.89
CA THR A 500 -20.42 8.85 -13.37
C THR A 500 -18.91 8.67 -13.25
N ARG A 501 -18.11 9.73 -13.41
CA ARG A 501 -16.69 9.71 -13.08
C ARG A 501 -16.55 9.28 -11.64
N HIS A 502 -15.80 8.21 -11.39
CA HIS A 502 -15.74 7.60 -10.07
C HIS A 502 -14.36 7.05 -9.75
N ALA A 503 -14.11 6.86 -8.47
CA ALA A 503 -12.84 6.41 -7.92
C ALA A 503 -13.06 5.43 -6.77
N ALA A 504 -12.08 4.59 -6.50
CA ALA A 504 -11.98 3.84 -5.26
C ALA A 504 -10.98 4.55 -4.34
N CYS A 505 -11.48 5.14 -3.26
CA CYS A 505 -10.64 5.75 -2.22
C CYS A 505 -9.63 4.75 -1.66
N PRO A 506 -8.47 5.21 -1.18
CA PRO A 506 -7.47 4.35 -0.59
C PRO A 506 -8.03 3.62 0.62
N VAL A 507 -7.74 2.34 0.78
CA VAL A 507 -8.12 1.60 1.99
C VAL A 507 -7.24 2.07 3.15
N LEU A 508 -7.85 2.69 4.17
CA LEU A 508 -7.11 3.19 5.34
C LEU A 508 -6.83 2.05 6.32
N VAL A 509 -7.87 1.28 6.70
CA VAL A 509 -7.75 0.12 7.59
C VAL A 509 -8.63 -1.02 7.07
N GLY A 510 -8.03 -2.20 6.90
CA GLY A 510 -8.71 -3.42 6.49
C GLY A 510 -8.33 -3.88 5.08
N ASN A 511 -9.22 -4.67 4.46
CA ASN A 511 -8.99 -5.28 3.16
C ASN A 511 -10.23 -5.08 2.28
N LYS A 512 -10.09 -4.48 1.10
CA LYS A 512 -11.22 -4.30 0.19
C LYS A 512 -11.17 -5.33 -0.93
N TRP A 513 -12.15 -6.24 -0.93
CA TRP A 513 -12.46 -7.12 -2.04
C TRP A 513 -13.72 -6.62 -2.73
N VAL A 514 -13.63 -6.44 -4.03
CA VAL A 514 -14.76 -6.08 -4.87
C VAL A 514 -14.79 -6.91 -6.12
N SER A 515 -15.95 -6.98 -6.75
CA SER A 515 -16.07 -7.56 -8.07
C SER A 515 -16.89 -6.68 -8.99
N ASN A 516 -16.33 -6.38 -10.16
CA ASN A 516 -16.95 -5.60 -11.21
C ASN A 516 -17.53 -6.51 -12.29
N LYS A 517 -18.73 -6.17 -12.75
CA LYS A 517 -19.31 -6.66 -14.00
C LYS A 517 -19.66 -5.47 -14.87
N TRP A 518 -19.01 -5.38 -16.02
CA TRP A 518 -19.30 -4.39 -17.04
C TRP A 518 -20.24 -4.95 -18.08
N ILE A 519 -21.38 -4.29 -18.28
CA ILE A 519 -22.40 -4.69 -19.24
C ILE A 519 -22.24 -3.80 -20.47
N HIS A 520 -22.29 -4.39 -21.66
CA HIS A 520 -22.16 -3.67 -22.93
C HIS A 520 -23.52 -3.32 -23.54
N GLU A 521 -23.52 -2.31 -24.41
CA GLU A 521 -24.73 -1.80 -25.09
C GLU A 521 -25.31 -2.77 -26.13
N ARG A 522 -24.47 -3.62 -26.77
CA ARG A 522 -24.95 -4.60 -27.75
C ARG A 522 -25.76 -5.70 -27.08
N GLY A 523 -26.91 -6.02 -27.65
CA GLY A 523 -27.89 -6.95 -27.05
C GLY A 523 -28.92 -6.26 -26.14
N GLN A 524 -28.83 -4.93 -25.98
CA GLN A 524 -29.77 -4.15 -25.17
C GLN A 524 -30.82 -3.40 -26.02
N GLU A 525 -30.81 -3.54 -27.34
CA GLU A 525 -31.57 -2.70 -28.29
C GLU A 525 -33.08 -2.69 -27.99
N PHE A 526 -33.61 -3.83 -27.51
CA PHE A 526 -35.01 -3.99 -27.15
C PHE A 526 -35.29 -3.91 -25.63
N ARG A 527 -34.23 -3.89 -24.82
CA ARG A 527 -34.31 -3.87 -23.35
C ARG A 527 -34.15 -2.46 -22.78
N ARG A 528 -33.34 -1.63 -23.44
CA ARG A 528 -33.09 -0.22 -23.11
C ARG A 528 -33.11 0.60 -24.41
N PRO A 529 -34.30 0.98 -24.91
CA PRO A 529 -34.43 1.75 -26.13
C PRO A 529 -33.73 3.11 -26.03
N CYS A 530 -33.07 3.54 -27.11
CA CYS A 530 -32.39 4.83 -27.12
C CYS A 530 -33.37 6.01 -27.19
N THR A 531 -33.06 7.08 -26.47
CA THR A 531 -33.74 8.38 -26.64
C THR A 531 -32.96 9.26 -27.60
N LEU A 532 -33.63 10.25 -28.20
CA LEU A 532 -33.01 11.14 -29.18
C LEU A 532 -32.14 12.25 -28.54
N SER A 533 -32.24 12.45 -27.22
CA SER A 533 -31.48 13.46 -26.49
C SER A 533 -31.06 13.00 -25.09
N GLU A 534 -30.02 13.64 -24.54
CA GLU A 534 -29.51 13.39 -23.17
C GLU A 534 -30.46 13.90 -22.06
N LEU A 535 -31.41 14.76 -22.40
CA LEU A 535 -32.29 15.47 -21.46
C LEU A 535 -33.69 14.86 -21.35
N GLU A 536 -34.02 13.90 -22.22
CA GLU A 536 -35.24 13.08 -22.23
C GLU A 536 -34.98 11.73 -21.57
#